data_AF-A0A7X9BWD5-F1
#
_entry.id   AF-A0A7X9BWD5-F1
#
_cell.length_a   1.000
_cell.length_b   1.000
_cell.length_c   1.000
_cell.angle_alpha   90.00
_cell.angle_beta   90.00
_cell.angle_gamma   90.00
#
_symmetry.space_group_name_H-M   'P 1'
#
loop_
_entity.id
_entity.type
_entity.pdbx_description
1 polymer ?
#
loop_
_entity_poly.entity_id
_entity_poly.type
_entity_poly.pdbx_seq_one_letter_code
_entity_poly.pdbx_strand_id
1 'polypeptide(L)'
;MESKITYELKGKRRKELVKAIGELLGKKAIYGGVPTFAYEIGEIVVDREGSVIINDSMTPVEVDSMVRDLETKGFLPINYEENAFDGIEVSMPREMLTDKALENLHKIVNAKGELIAKAIGSMDLRIIENDVKVRFPWFPKTENAEESKHYTQFISALCKMAIERKRVVSTPRKSENEKYDFRCFLLRLGFIGDEYRSLRKFMLRNLTGNGVFKSRKPKSEK
;
A
#
# COMPACT_ATOMS: atom_id res chain seq x y z
N MET A 1 -4.01 -11.76 22.97
CA MET A 1 -4.84 -10.67 22.41
C MET A 1 -5.76 -11.24 21.34
N GLU A 2 -7.05 -11.33 21.63
CA GLU A 2 -8.09 -11.65 20.63
C GLU A 2 -8.09 -10.57 19.54
N SER A 3 -7.91 -10.98 18.28
CA SER A 3 -7.92 -10.07 17.12
C SER A 3 -9.18 -10.30 16.29
N LYS A 4 -9.97 -9.24 16.08
CA LYS A 4 -11.21 -9.28 15.31
C LYS A 4 -11.06 -8.54 13.98
N ILE A 5 -11.32 -9.25 12.88
CA ILE A 5 -11.23 -8.77 11.51
C ILE A 5 -12.63 -8.79 10.88
N THR A 6 -13.18 -7.64 10.56
CA THR A 6 -14.55 -7.47 10.09
C THR A 6 -14.60 -7.45 8.57
N TYR A 7 -15.47 -8.25 7.96
CA TYR A 7 -15.74 -8.23 6.51
C TYR A 7 -17.21 -7.90 6.15
N GLU A 8 -18.10 -7.78 7.15
CA GLU A 8 -19.56 -7.53 6.98
C GLU A 8 -20.24 -8.38 5.89
N LEU A 9 -19.93 -9.68 5.84
CA LEU A 9 -20.47 -10.60 4.84
C LEU A 9 -21.67 -11.38 5.39
N LYS A 10 -22.77 -11.41 4.62
CA LYS A 10 -23.97 -12.20 4.96
C LYS A 10 -24.23 -13.31 3.94
N GLY A 11 -24.95 -14.34 4.37
CA GLY A 11 -25.49 -15.39 3.50
C GLY A 11 -24.41 -16.16 2.73
N LYS A 12 -24.50 -16.13 1.39
CA LYS A 12 -23.64 -16.93 0.49
C LYS A 12 -22.17 -16.51 0.57
N ARG A 13 -21.87 -15.20 0.55
CA ARG A 13 -20.47 -14.70 0.60
C ARG A 13 -19.78 -15.05 1.91
N ARG A 14 -20.52 -15.10 3.03
CA ARG A 14 -20.01 -15.58 4.31
C ARG A 14 -19.54 -17.05 4.24
N LYS A 15 -20.31 -17.92 3.58
CA LYS A 15 -19.93 -19.32 3.38
C LYS A 15 -18.71 -19.46 2.47
N GLU A 16 -18.59 -18.60 1.45
CA GLU A 16 -17.41 -18.54 0.59
C GLU A 16 -16.16 -18.11 1.37
N LEU A 17 -16.29 -17.11 2.26
CA LEU A 17 -15.21 -16.69 3.16
C LEU A 17 -14.76 -17.84 4.07
N VAL A 18 -15.71 -18.50 4.73
CA VAL A 18 -15.46 -19.66 5.61
C VAL A 18 -14.74 -20.78 4.85
N LYS A 19 -15.17 -21.06 3.61
CA LYS A 19 -14.53 -22.06 2.75
C LYS A 19 -13.10 -21.65 2.40
N ALA A 20 -12.89 -20.39 2.02
CA ALA A 20 -11.57 -19.88 1.67
C ALA A 20 -10.59 -19.94 2.85
N ILE A 21 -11.02 -19.58 4.06
CA ILE A 21 -10.20 -19.70 5.29
C ILE A 21 -9.91 -21.18 5.59
N GLY A 22 -10.90 -22.07 5.47
CA GLY A 22 -10.70 -23.49 5.66
C GLY A 22 -9.68 -24.10 4.69
N GLU A 23 -9.72 -23.71 3.42
CA GLU A 23 -8.72 -24.12 2.42
C GLU A 23 -7.32 -23.59 2.73
N LEU A 24 -7.19 -22.33 3.16
CA LEU A 24 -5.91 -21.72 3.50
C LEU A 24 -5.25 -22.41 4.69
N LEU A 25 -6.03 -22.76 5.71
CA LEU A 25 -5.54 -23.40 6.94
C LEU A 25 -5.47 -24.92 6.84
N GLY A 26 -5.98 -25.52 5.75
CA GLY A 26 -6.17 -26.96 5.64
C GLY A 26 -7.12 -27.55 6.70
N LYS A 27 -8.05 -26.74 7.23
CA LYS A 27 -8.98 -27.12 8.30
C LYS A 27 -10.43 -27.09 7.81
N LYS A 28 -11.24 -28.05 8.29
CA LYS A 28 -12.67 -28.08 7.97
C LYS A 28 -13.43 -27.11 8.85
N ALA A 29 -14.31 -26.31 8.24
CA ALA A 29 -15.22 -25.45 8.98
C ALA A 29 -16.36 -26.24 9.63
N ILE A 30 -16.60 -26.00 10.92
CA ILE A 30 -17.68 -26.60 11.72
C ILE A 30 -18.69 -25.51 12.03
N TYR A 31 -19.97 -25.77 11.74
CA TYR A 31 -21.03 -24.80 12.00
C TYR A 31 -21.59 -24.99 13.42
N GLY A 32 -21.50 -23.95 14.26
CA GLY A 32 -21.87 -24.00 15.68
C GLY A 32 -23.37 -23.96 15.99
N GLY A 33 -24.23 -23.77 14.97
CA GLY A 33 -25.69 -23.78 15.17
C GLY A 33 -26.23 -22.55 15.89
N VAL A 34 -27.42 -22.67 16.47
CA VAL A 34 -28.09 -21.59 17.22
C VAL A 34 -27.53 -21.51 18.65
N PRO A 35 -27.47 -20.31 19.27
CA PRO A 35 -27.93 -19.00 18.78
C PRO A 35 -26.85 -18.18 18.05
N THR A 36 -25.60 -18.67 17.99
CA THR A 36 -24.44 -17.88 17.51
C THR A 36 -24.31 -17.84 15.99
N PHE A 37 -24.80 -18.88 15.30
CA PHE A 37 -24.65 -19.09 13.86
C PHE A 37 -23.19 -19.05 13.39
N ALA A 38 -22.21 -19.23 14.29
CA ALA A 38 -20.79 -19.08 14.01
C ALA A 38 -20.20 -20.30 13.25
N TYR A 39 -19.08 -20.09 12.55
CA TYR A 39 -18.28 -21.18 12.01
C TYR A 39 -16.93 -21.24 12.72
N GLU A 40 -16.53 -22.41 13.16
CA GLU A 40 -15.24 -22.68 13.78
C GLU A 40 -14.31 -23.34 12.76
N ILE A 41 -13.10 -22.80 12.61
CA ILE A 41 -12.07 -23.28 11.68
C ILE A 41 -10.77 -23.43 12.46
N GLY A 42 -10.65 -24.54 13.18
CA GLY A 42 -9.58 -24.69 14.17
C GLY A 42 -9.76 -23.71 15.33
N GLU A 43 -8.83 -22.79 15.50
CA GLU A 43 -8.84 -21.78 16.57
C GLU A 43 -9.29 -20.39 16.09
N ILE A 44 -9.87 -20.34 14.88
CA ILE A 44 -10.48 -19.15 14.30
C ILE A 44 -12.01 -19.33 14.32
N VAL A 45 -12.72 -18.26 14.64
CA VAL A 45 -14.18 -18.22 14.61
C VAL A 45 -14.68 -17.17 13.63
N VAL A 46 -15.59 -17.54 12.73
CA VAL A 46 -16.29 -16.60 11.85
C VAL A 46 -17.69 -16.34 12.40
N ASP A 47 -17.93 -15.14 12.94
CA ASP A 47 -19.21 -14.73 13.54
C ASP A 47 -20.34 -14.56 12.51
N ARG A 48 -21.58 -14.34 12.98
CA ARG A 48 -22.79 -14.24 12.15
C ARG A 48 -22.70 -13.12 11.11
N GLU A 49 -22.00 -12.06 11.45
CA GLU A 49 -21.78 -10.85 10.66
C GLU A 49 -20.65 -11.02 9.64
N GLY A 50 -19.96 -12.17 9.66
CA GLY A 50 -18.85 -12.46 8.74
C GLY A 50 -17.52 -11.87 9.19
N SER A 51 -17.37 -11.55 10.47
CA SER A 51 -16.08 -11.17 11.06
C SER A 51 -15.30 -12.42 11.49
N VAL A 52 -14.00 -12.39 11.30
CA VAL A 52 -13.04 -13.42 11.67
C VAL A 52 -12.42 -13.04 13.02
N ILE A 53 -12.54 -13.92 14.01
CA ILE A 53 -12.03 -13.78 15.37
C ILE A 53 -10.89 -14.77 15.55
N ILE A 54 -9.72 -14.28 15.94
CA ILE A 54 -8.48 -15.06 16.07
C ILE A 54 -8.04 -15.04 17.53
N ASN A 55 -8.05 -16.22 18.15
CA ASN A 55 -7.77 -16.41 19.57
C ASN A 55 -6.32 -16.82 19.80
N ASP A 56 -5.37 -15.87 19.72
CA ASP A 56 -3.92 -16.05 20.00
C ASP A 56 -3.19 -17.21 19.29
N SER A 57 -3.87 -17.83 18.33
CA SER A 57 -3.47 -19.06 17.65
C SER A 57 -2.56 -18.83 16.46
N MET A 58 -2.42 -17.57 16.04
CA MET A 58 -1.67 -17.17 14.87
C MET A 58 -0.76 -16.00 15.22
N THR A 59 0.47 -16.06 14.71
CA THR A 59 1.39 -14.93 14.75
C THR A 59 0.87 -13.79 13.85
N PRO A 60 1.23 -12.53 14.11
CA PRO A 60 0.81 -11.40 13.26
C PRO A 60 1.15 -11.58 11.78
N VAL A 61 2.25 -12.27 11.47
CA VAL A 61 2.69 -12.57 10.08
C VAL A 61 1.73 -13.55 9.40
N GLU A 62 1.26 -14.57 10.11
CA GLU A 62 0.32 -15.55 9.58
C GLU A 62 -1.06 -14.94 9.34
N VAL A 63 -1.49 -14.03 10.24
CA VAL A 63 -2.74 -13.28 10.04
C VAL A 63 -2.63 -12.38 8.81
N ASP A 64 -1.50 -11.67 8.62
CA ASP A 64 -1.28 -10.81 7.45
C ASP A 64 -1.28 -11.61 6.15
N SER A 65 -0.60 -12.75 6.12
CA SER A 65 -0.61 -13.65 4.96
C SER A 65 -2.02 -14.13 4.64
N MET A 66 -2.78 -14.57 5.65
CA MET A 66 -4.16 -15.04 5.47
C MET A 66 -5.04 -13.94 4.90
N VAL A 67 -4.97 -12.72 5.44
CA VAL A 67 -5.82 -11.63 4.97
C VAL A 67 -5.46 -11.22 3.55
N ARG A 68 -4.18 -11.16 3.19
CA ARG A 68 -3.74 -10.93 1.80
C ARG A 68 -4.29 -11.98 0.85
N ASP A 69 -4.25 -13.26 1.22
CA ASP A 69 -4.79 -14.34 0.40
C ASP A 69 -6.32 -14.21 0.25
N LEU A 70 -7.02 -13.75 1.28
CA LEU A 70 -8.46 -13.47 1.23
C LEU A 70 -8.77 -12.24 0.36
N GLU A 71 -7.95 -11.20 0.37
CA GLU A 71 -8.06 -10.03 -0.51
C GLU A 71 -7.95 -10.43 -1.98
N THR A 72 -7.00 -11.32 -2.34
CA THR A 72 -6.89 -11.82 -3.72
C THR A 72 -8.13 -12.59 -4.19
N LYS A 73 -8.88 -13.17 -3.25
CA LYS A 73 -10.16 -13.86 -3.48
C LYS A 73 -11.37 -12.91 -3.42
N GLY A 74 -11.14 -11.61 -3.26
CA GLY A 74 -12.18 -10.56 -3.26
C GLY A 74 -12.92 -10.40 -1.93
N PHE A 75 -12.28 -10.79 -0.82
CA PHE A 75 -12.74 -10.49 0.54
C PHE A 75 -11.91 -9.35 1.12
N LEU A 76 -12.50 -8.15 1.17
CA LEU A 76 -11.82 -6.96 1.66
C LEU A 76 -12.21 -6.71 3.12
N PRO A 77 -11.24 -6.68 4.04
CA PRO A 77 -11.52 -6.41 5.44
C PRO A 77 -11.75 -4.91 5.68
N ILE A 78 -12.66 -4.60 6.61
CA ILE A 78 -13.07 -3.23 6.93
C ILE A 78 -12.15 -2.59 7.98
N ASN A 79 -11.67 -3.39 8.95
CA ASN A 79 -10.91 -2.90 10.10
C ASN A 79 -9.50 -3.50 10.19
N TYR A 80 -9.07 -4.27 9.18
CA TYR A 80 -7.76 -4.91 9.18
C TYR A 80 -6.66 -4.04 8.55
N GLU A 81 -7.06 -3.03 7.78
CA GLU A 81 -6.13 -2.05 7.22
C GLU A 81 -5.81 -0.88 8.16
N GLU A 82 -6.48 -0.75 9.31
CA GLU A 82 -6.20 0.35 10.25
C GLU A 82 -5.14 0.01 11.31
N ASN A 83 -4.73 -1.26 11.49
CA ASN A 83 -3.83 -1.64 12.62
C ASN A 83 -2.70 -2.64 12.31
N ALA A 84 -2.48 -3.08 11.06
CA ALA A 84 -1.35 -3.97 10.72
C ALA A 84 -0.12 -3.22 10.15
N PHE A 85 -0.27 -1.93 9.82
CA PHE A 85 0.82 -1.13 9.28
C PHE A 85 1.54 -0.38 10.41
N ASP A 86 2.68 -0.92 10.88
CA ASP A 86 3.58 -0.22 11.83
C ASP A 86 4.44 0.81 11.09
N GLY A 87 3.79 1.82 10.53
CA GLY A 87 4.41 2.88 9.74
C GLY A 87 3.59 4.17 9.74
N ILE A 88 4.02 5.13 8.93
CA ILE A 88 3.32 6.40 8.72
C ILE A 88 2.37 6.28 7.54
N GLU A 89 1.08 6.42 7.81
CA GLU A 89 0.06 6.57 6.77
C GLU A 89 -0.12 8.06 6.44
N VAL A 90 -0.07 8.38 5.15
CA VAL A 90 -0.57 9.67 4.65
C VAL A 90 -1.92 9.42 4.00
N SER A 91 -2.88 10.32 4.19
CA SER A 91 -4.20 10.23 3.57
C SER A 91 -4.62 11.56 2.95
N MET A 92 -5.53 11.48 1.97
CA MET A 92 -6.14 12.61 1.28
C MET A 92 -7.67 12.43 1.27
N PRO A 93 -8.46 13.51 1.38
CA PRO A 93 -9.91 13.43 1.20
C PRO A 93 -10.26 12.88 -0.18
N ARG A 94 -11.17 11.91 -0.24
CA ARG A 94 -11.60 11.25 -1.48
C ARG A 94 -12.18 12.23 -2.50
N GLU A 95 -12.84 13.27 -2.02
CA GLU A 95 -13.44 14.35 -2.83
C GLU A 95 -12.42 15.16 -3.65
N MET A 96 -11.14 15.20 -3.23
CA MET A 96 -10.10 15.93 -3.97
C MET A 96 -9.64 15.20 -5.23
N LEU A 97 -9.99 13.91 -5.38
CA LEU A 97 -9.54 13.06 -6.46
C LEU A 97 -10.74 12.57 -7.25
N THR A 98 -10.89 13.03 -8.50
CA THR A 98 -11.87 12.42 -9.41
C THR A 98 -11.47 10.98 -9.75
N ASP A 99 -12.41 10.16 -10.23
CA ASP A 99 -12.12 8.77 -10.64
C ASP A 99 -10.99 8.71 -11.68
N LYS A 100 -10.97 9.68 -12.59
CA LYS A 100 -9.88 9.84 -13.56
C LYS A 100 -8.55 10.19 -12.90
N ALA A 101 -8.55 11.04 -11.88
CA ALA A 101 -7.35 11.37 -11.12
C ALA A 101 -6.83 10.13 -10.35
N LEU A 102 -7.72 9.30 -9.81
CA LEU A 102 -7.34 8.03 -9.19
C LEU A 102 -6.74 7.06 -10.20
N GLU A 103 -7.39 6.90 -11.36
CA GLU A 103 -6.84 6.08 -12.45
C GLU A 103 -5.43 6.56 -12.86
N ASN A 104 -5.25 7.87 -12.99
CA ASN A 104 -3.94 8.48 -13.25
C ASN A 104 -2.94 8.19 -12.13
N LEU A 105 -3.36 8.29 -10.87
CA LEU A 105 -2.52 8.06 -9.70
C LEU A 105 -1.99 6.62 -9.70
N HIS A 106 -2.88 5.63 -9.90
CA HIS A 106 -2.48 4.23 -10.08
C HIS A 106 -1.49 4.06 -11.23
N LYS A 107 -1.72 4.71 -12.38
CA LYS A 107 -0.78 4.65 -13.52
C LYS A 107 0.58 5.27 -13.18
N ILE A 108 0.63 6.39 -12.45
CA ILE A 108 1.90 7.02 -12.04
C ILE A 108 2.65 6.08 -11.09
N VAL A 109 1.96 5.55 -10.07
CA VAL A 109 2.54 4.62 -9.09
C VAL A 109 3.04 3.37 -9.77
N ASN A 110 2.26 2.76 -10.67
CA ASN A 110 2.71 1.60 -11.45
C ASN A 110 3.95 1.90 -12.30
N ALA A 111 3.97 3.02 -13.03
CA ALA A 111 5.08 3.39 -13.91
C ALA A 111 6.39 3.75 -13.17
N LYS A 112 6.30 4.05 -11.86
CA LYS A 112 7.41 4.49 -11.02
C LYS A 112 7.62 3.64 -9.77
N GLY A 113 6.85 2.56 -9.62
CA GLY A 113 6.71 1.81 -8.38
C GLY A 113 8.03 1.33 -7.82
N GLU A 114 8.88 0.71 -8.65
CA GLU A 114 10.21 0.24 -8.23
C GLU A 114 11.08 1.37 -7.64
N LEU A 115 11.10 2.54 -8.28
CA LEU A 115 11.88 3.68 -7.81
C LEU A 115 11.28 4.29 -6.55
N ILE A 116 9.95 4.40 -6.47
CA ILE A 116 9.24 4.92 -5.29
C ILE A 116 9.46 3.98 -4.09
N ALA A 117 9.27 2.68 -4.29
CA ALA A 117 9.44 1.64 -3.29
C ALA A 117 10.85 1.68 -2.70
N LYS A 118 11.86 1.71 -3.58
CA LYS A 118 13.27 1.79 -3.16
C LYS A 118 13.60 3.12 -2.48
N ALA A 119 13.08 4.24 -2.97
CA ALA A 119 13.30 5.56 -2.37
C ALA A 119 12.75 5.62 -0.94
N ILE A 120 11.54 5.11 -0.71
CA ILE A 120 10.86 5.08 0.59
C ILE A 120 11.47 4.02 1.52
N GLY A 121 11.93 2.90 0.95
CA GLY A 121 12.36 1.72 1.71
C GLY A 121 11.19 0.78 2.07
N SER A 122 10.09 0.84 1.32
CA SER A 122 8.93 -0.06 1.46
C SER A 122 8.67 -0.78 0.14
N MET A 123 8.34 -2.07 0.19
CA MET A 123 7.94 -2.83 -0.99
C MET A 123 6.43 -2.71 -1.30
N ASP A 124 5.65 -2.14 -0.37
CA ASP A 124 4.20 -2.01 -0.49
C ASP A 124 3.82 -0.56 -0.84
N LEU A 125 3.27 -0.38 -2.04
CA LEU A 125 2.77 0.90 -2.55
C LEU A 125 1.27 0.85 -2.86
N ARG A 126 0.49 0.04 -2.13
CA ARG A 126 -0.97 -0.04 -2.31
C ARG A 126 -1.63 1.30 -2.05
N ILE A 127 -2.58 1.65 -2.89
CA ILE A 127 -3.47 2.79 -2.69
C ILE A 127 -4.80 2.22 -2.22
N ILE A 128 -5.24 2.65 -1.05
CA ILE A 128 -6.48 2.17 -0.45
C ILE A 128 -7.49 3.30 -0.52
N GLU A 129 -8.63 3.04 -1.15
CA GLU A 129 -9.69 4.02 -1.35
C GLU A 129 -10.99 3.58 -0.70
N ASN A 130 -11.69 4.53 -0.11
CA ASN A 130 -13.09 4.39 0.29
C ASN A 130 -13.84 5.70 -0.02
N ASP A 131 -15.11 5.77 0.36
CA ASP A 131 -15.97 6.93 0.07
C ASP A 131 -15.51 8.24 0.74
N VAL A 132 -14.60 8.17 1.72
CA VAL A 132 -14.16 9.31 2.54
C VAL A 132 -12.72 9.72 2.26
N LYS A 133 -11.79 8.76 2.18
CA LYS A 133 -10.35 9.01 2.09
C LYS A 133 -9.64 8.06 1.13
N VAL A 134 -8.52 8.53 0.61
CA VAL A 134 -7.52 7.75 -0.13
C VAL A 134 -6.27 7.69 0.74
N ARG A 135 -5.82 6.48 1.07
CA ARG A 135 -4.75 6.20 2.03
C ARG A 135 -3.51 5.63 1.34
N PHE A 136 -2.35 6.00 1.88
CA PHE A 136 -1.02 5.63 1.41
C PHE A 136 -0.20 5.08 2.59
N PRO A 137 -0.42 3.83 3.02
CA PRO A 137 0.34 3.18 4.08
C PRO A 137 1.70 2.72 3.55
N TRP A 138 2.53 3.66 3.10
CA TRP A 138 3.78 3.35 2.38
C TRP A 138 5.02 3.55 3.23
N PHE A 139 4.95 4.41 4.23
CA PHE A 139 6.14 4.99 4.84
C PHE A 139 6.55 4.26 6.12
N PRO A 140 7.84 3.89 6.27
CA PRO A 140 8.34 3.35 7.52
C PRO A 140 8.06 4.29 8.70
N LYS A 141 7.90 3.71 9.89
CA LYS A 141 7.80 4.48 11.12
C LYS A 141 9.05 5.32 11.35
N THR A 142 8.86 6.56 11.76
CA THR A 142 9.96 7.49 12.09
C THR A 142 9.47 8.49 13.13
N GLU A 143 10.37 8.86 14.05
CA GLU A 143 10.13 9.93 15.03
C GLU A 143 10.61 11.29 14.51
N ASN A 144 11.24 11.31 13.33
CA ASN A 144 11.76 12.53 12.73
C ASN A 144 10.63 13.29 11.99
N ALA A 145 10.22 14.41 12.57
CA ALA A 145 9.19 15.28 12.00
C ALA A 145 9.52 15.79 10.58
N GLU A 146 10.80 15.92 10.22
CA GLU A 146 11.20 16.32 8.86
C GLU A 146 10.92 15.21 7.83
N GLU A 147 11.15 13.95 8.19
CA GLU A 147 10.85 12.81 7.31
C GLU A 147 9.35 12.68 7.07
N SER A 148 8.54 12.80 8.13
CA SER A 148 7.07 12.84 8.04
C SER A 148 6.59 13.96 7.12
N LYS A 149 7.20 15.15 7.23
CA LYS A 149 6.91 16.28 6.33
C LYS A 149 7.24 15.94 4.88
N HIS A 150 8.37 15.29 4.60
CA HIS A 150 8.73 14.87 3.24
C HIS A 150 7.74 13.87 2.66
N TYR A 151 7.22 12.93 3.47
CA TYR A 151 6.19 11.98 3.06
C TYR A 151 4.90 12.69 2.66
N THR A 152 4.41 13.62 3.48
CA THR A 152 3.22 14.42 3.16
C THR A 152 3.42 15.26 1.89
N GLN A 153 4.58 15.93 1.76
CA GLN A 153 4.91 16.70 0.56
C GLN A 153 4.93 15.83 -0.69
N PHE A 154 5.52 14.63 -0.61
CA PHE A 154 5.59 13.69 -1.71
C PHE A 154 4.20 13.22 -2.18
N ILE A 155 3.34 12.78 -1.26
CA ILE A 155 1.97 12.34 -1.59
C ILE A 155 1.13 13.49 -2.14
N SER A 156 1.23 14.68 -1.55
CA SER A 156 0.52 15.86 -2.03
C SER A 156 0.89 16.20 -3.47
N ALA A 157 2.19 16.19 -3.79
CA ALA A 157 2.67 16.43 -5.16
C ALA A 157 2.27 15.32 -6.14
N LEU A 158 2.23 14.07 -5.68
CA LEU A 158 1.80 12.92 -6.49
C LEU A 158 0.31 13.02 -6.85
N CYS A 159 -0.53 13.34 -5.87
CA CYS A 159 -1.97 13.56 -6.07
C CYS A 159 -2.21 14.77 -6.99
N LYS A 160 -1.49 15.88 -6.76
CA LYS A 160 -1.55 17.06 -7.63
C LYS A 160 -1.22 16.70 -9.09
N MET A 161 -0.14 15.96 -9.31
CA MET A 161 0.22 15.50 -10.65
C MET A 161 -0.87 14.62 -11.28
N ALA A 162 -1.51 13.75 -10.49
CA ALA A 162 -2.58 12.88 -10.97
C ALA A 162 -3.84 13.67 -11.38
N ILE A 163 -4.16 14.73 -10.65
CA ILE A 163 -5.26 15.67 -10.95
C ILE A 163 -4.97 16.47 -12.23
N GLU A 164 -3.77 17.04 -12.36
CA GLU A 164 -3.44 17.97 -13.44
C GLU A 164 -3.18 17.29 -14.79
N ARG A 165 -2.70 16.04 -14.79
CA ARG A 165 -2.30 15.37 -16.05
C ARG A 165 -3.49 14.83 -16.82
N LYS A 166 -3.64 15.30 -18.07
CA LYS A 166 -4.69 14.80 -18.99
C LYS A 166 -4.49 13.33 -19.40
N ARG A 167 -3.24 12.88 -19.52
CA ARG A 167 -2.84 11.51 -19.91
C ARG A 167 -1.61 11.07 -19.11
N VAL A 168 -1.63 9.81 -18.65
CA VAL A 168 -0.52 9.16 -17.94
C VAL A 168 -0.25 7.80 -18.60
N VAL A 169 1.03 7.47 -18.78
CA VAL A 169 1.46 6.15 -19.26
C VAL A 169 1.81 5.29 -18.06
N SER A 170 1.20 4.10 -17.96
CA SER A 170 1.40 3.17 -16.84
C SER A 170 2.66 2.30 -16.96
N THR A 171 3.26 2.23 -18.16
CA THR A 171 4.32 1.28 -18.48
C THR A 171 5.57 1.54 -17.62
N PRO A 172 5.97 0.58 -16.75
CA PRO A 172 7.22 0.67 -16.04
C PRO A 172 8.40 0.70 -17.03
N ARG A 173 9.42 1.50 -16.71
CA ARG A 173 10.66 1.52 -17.48
C ARG A 173 11.80 1.18 -16.54
N LYS A 174 12.58 0.17 -16.90
CA LYS A 174 13.80 -0.18 -16.18
C LYS A 174 14.74 1.02 -16.18
N SER A 175 15.23 1.38 -15.00
CA SER A 175 16.16 2.48 -14.84
C SER A 175 17.60 1.98 -14.99
N GLU A 176 18.39 2.65 -15.82
CA GLU A 176 19.84 2.43 -15.92
C GLU A 176 20.60 3.21 -14.83
N ASN A 177 20.00 4.30 -14.34
CA ASN A 177 20.52 5.11 -13.25
C ASN A 177 19.36 5.66 -12.41
N GLU A 178 19.08 4.96 -11.31
CA GLU A 178 17.92 5.20 -10.45
C GLU A 178 17.94 6.61 -9.85
N LYS A 179 19.09 7.09 -9.36
CA LYS A 179 19.21 8.45 -8.80
C LYS A 179 18.91 9.52 -9.85
N TYR A 180 19.40 9.37 -11.08
CA TYR A 180 19.15 10.34 -12.14
C TYR A 180 17.67 10.35 -12.56
N ASP A 181 17.11 9.17 -12.81
CA ASP A 181 15.73 9.04 -13.29
C ASP A 181 14.71 9.49 -12.23
N PHE A 182 14.96 9.14 -10.96
CA PHE A 182 14.09 9.57 -9.87
C PHE A 182 14.24 11.06 -9.56
N ARG A 183 15.45 11.62 -9.65
CA ARG A 183 15.63 13.09 -9.58
C ARG A 183 14.80 13.79 -10.65
N CYS A 184 14.83 13.33 -11.90
CA CYS A 184 14.01 13.88 -12.98
C CYS A 184 12.50 13.75 -12.69
N PHE A 185 12.10 12.68 -12.01
CA PHE A 185 10.72 12.52 -11.56
C PHE A 185 10.33 13.52 -10.46
N LEU A 186 11.18 13.70 -9.44
CA LEU A 186 10.96 14.70 -8.38
C LEU A 186 10.84 16.12 -8.94
N LEU A 187 11.66 16.48 -9.95
CA LEU A 187 11.54 17.77 -10.62
C LEU A 187 10.19 17.92 -11.35
N ARG A 188 9.70 16.85 -12.00
CA ARG A 188 8.38 16.85 -12.65
C ARG A 188 7.22 16.92 -11.64
N LEU A 189 7.42 16.49 -10.41
CA LEU A 189 6.47 16.67 -9.30
C LEU A 189 6.47 18.10 -8.73
N GLY A 190 7.41 18.96 -9.16
CA GLY A 190 7.50 20.36 -8.74
C GLY A 190 8.48 20.61 -7.59
N PHE A 191 9.29 19.63 -7.19
CA PHE A 191 10.33 19.81 -6.16
C PHE A 191 11.56 20.55 -6.72
N ILE A 192 11.36 21.83 -7.08
CA ILE A 192 12.35 22.73 -7.68
C ILE A 192 12.68 23.84 -6.69
N GLY A 193 13.96 24.13 -6.48
CA GLY A 193 14.41 25.14 -5.53
C GLY A 193 15.13 24.57 -4.30
N ASP A 194 15.71 25.46 -3.50
CA ASP A 194 16.49 25.09 -2.32
C ASP A 194 15.61 24.68 -1.13
N GLU A 195 14.36 25.13 -1.10
CA GLU A 195 13.36 24.72 -0.11
C GLU A 195 13.03 23.22 -0.17
N TYR A 196 13.21 22.58 -1.32
CA TYR A 196 13.05 21.12 -1.49
C TYR A 196 14.39 20.37 -1.50
N ARG A 197 15.50 21.02 -1.14
CA ARG A 197 16.82 20.39 -1.13
C ARG A 197 16.85 19.20 -0.16
N SER A 198 16.30 19.33 1.04
CA SER A 198 16.29 18.24 2.02
C SER A 198 15.41 17.07 1.56
N LEU A 199 14.21 17.32 1.05
CA LEU A 199 13.33 16.30 0.47
C LEU A 199 14.00 15.54 -0.67
N ARG A 200 14.63 16.26 -1.62
CA ARG A 200 15.34 15.61 -2.74
C ARG A 200 16.49 14.74 -2.26
N LYS A 201 17.28 15.21 -1.28
CA LYS A 201 18.37 14.42 -0.69
C LYS A 201 17.83 13.16 -0.03
N PHE A 202 16.76 13.30 0.75
CA PHE A 202 16.09 12.23 1.45
C PHE A 202 15.55 11.16 0.49
N MET A 203 14.74 11.55 -0.50
CA MET A 203 14.12 10.65 -1.48
C MET A 203 15.11 9.97 -2.46
N LEU A 204 16.37 10.41 -2.51
CA LEU A 204 17.41 9.82 -3.36
C LEU A 204 18.40 8.93 -2.58
N ARG A 205 18.30 8.85 -1.25
CA ARG A 205 19.33 8.24 -0.39
C ARG A 205 19.52 6.74 -0.62
N ASN A 206 18.43 6.03 -0.92
CA ASN A 206 18.39 4.57 -1.10
C ASN A 206 18.55 4.11 -2.56
N LEU A 207 18.62 5.04 -3.50
CA LEU A 207 18.74 4.73 -4.93
C LEU A 207 20.21 4.58 -5.33
N THR A 208 20.46 3.80 -6.38
CA THR A 208 21.81 3.55 -6.92
C THR A 208 22.14 4.48 -8.09
N GLY A 209 23.43 4.57 -8.44
CA GLY A 209 23.91 5.43 -9.53
C GLY A 209 24.27 6.85 -9.08
N ASN A 210 24.43 7.76 -10.05
CA ASN A 210 24.81 9.15 -9.83
C ASN A 210 23.67 10.08 -10.26
N GLY A 211 23.28 11.04 -9.41
CA GLY A 211 22.19 11.98 -9.71
C GLY A 211 22.50 13.04 -10.78
N VAL A 212 23.74 13.12 -11.28
CA VAL A 212 24.17 14.17 -12.23
C VAL A 212 24.11 13.72 -13.70
N PHE A 213 24.39 12.45 -14.01
CA PHE A 213 24.47 11.96 -15.40
C PHE A 213 23.69 10.67 -15.59
N LYS A 214 22.93 10.57 -16.68
CA LYS A 214 22.12 9.38 -17.00
C LYS A 214 22.96 8.13 -17.30
N SER A 215 24.14 8.29 -17.88
CA SER A 215 25.11 7.22 -18.15
C SER A 215 26.52 7.60 -17.67
N ARG A 216 27.33 6.62 -17.26
CA ARG A 216 28.79 6.80 -17.21
C ARG A 216 29.24 6.95 -18.67
N LYS A 217 29.85 8.07 -19.06
CA LYS A 217 30.56 8.12 -20.35
C LYS A 217 31.56 6.95 -20.41
N PRO A 218 31.76 6.29 -21.57
CA PRO A 218 32.91 5.39 -21.72
C PRO A 218 34.17 6.19 -21.40
N LYS A 219 35.12 5.59 -20.67
CA LYS A 219 36.47 6.14 -20.62
C LYS A 219 36.96 6.23 -22.07
N SER A 220 37.20 7.44 -22.56
CA SER A 220 38.11 7.62 -23.68
C SER A 220 39.50 7.24 -23.17
N GLU A 221 39.87 5.98 -23.34
CA GLU A 221 41.27 5.59 -23.24
C GLU A 221 42.01 6.23 -24.42
N LYS A 222 43.14 6.85 -24.09
CA LYS A 222 44.06 7.53 -25.00
C LYS A 222 44.73 6.55 -25.94
#